data_AF-A0AAW8L9A9-F1
#
_entry.id   AF-A0AAW8L9A9-F1
#
_cell.length_a   1.000
_cell.length_b   1.000
_cell.length_c   1.000
_cell.angle_alpha   90.00
_cell.angle_beta   90.00
_cell.angle_gamma   90.00
#
_symmetry.space_group_name_H-M   'P 1'
#
loop_
_entity.id
_entity.type
_entity.pdbx_description
1 polymer ?
#
loop_
_entity_poly.entity_id
_entity_poly.type
_entity_poly.pdbx_seq_one_letter_code
_entity_poly.pdbx_strand_id
1 'polypeptide(L)'
;MLAKNQPCLELLFSQLGLANSPAAIELYIRTHQLPAGLSLHDAPFWNKAQRSLLISHLVQDDDWAIWIDELNQQLHMDAYRRQPA
;
A
#
# COMPACT_ATOMS: atom_id res chain seq x y z
N MET A 1 4.68 10.76 27.22
CA MET A 1 3.84 11.32 26.13
C MET A 1 4.79 11.58 24.97
N LEU A 2 4.71 11.02 23.76
CA LEU A 2 3.65 10.38 22.99
C LEU A 2 4.15 9.01 22.49
N ALA A 3 3.26 8.00 22.41
CA ALA A 3 3.52 6.84 21.56
C ALA A 3 3.51 7.34 20.11
N LYS A 4 4.69 7.68 19.57
CA LYS A 4 4.88 7.91 18.14
C LYS A 4 4.51 6.60 17.47
N ASN A 5 3.30 6.52 16.96
CA ASN A 5 2.83 5.42 16.15
C ASN A 5 3.58 5.52 14.81
N GLN A 6 4.82 5.01 14.80
CA GLN A 6 5.71 5.04 13.64
C GLN A 6 4.97 4.40 12.47
N PRO A 7 4.98 5.02 11.28
CA PRO A 7 4.31 4.44 10.15
C PRO A 7 4.88 3.05 9.87
N CYS A 8 4.00 2.12 9.52
CA CYS A 8 4.32 0.77 9.10
C CYS A 8 3.15 0.22 8.27
N LEU A 9 3.35 -0.88 7.54
CA LEU A 9 2.29 -1.51 6.75
C LEU A 9 1.06 -1.88 7.58
N GLU A 10 1.26 -2.39 8.80
CA GLU A 10 0.15 -2.75 9.69
C GLU A 10 -0.72 -1.53 10.02
N LEU A 11 -0.09 -0.40 10.31
CA LEU A 11 -0.84 0.82 10.60
C LEU A 11 -1.46 1.43 9.34
N LEU A 12 -0.82 1.29 8.18
CA LEU A 12 -1.39 1.72 6.90
C LEU A 12 -2.67 0.95 6.60
N PHE A 13 -2.63 -0.39 6.74
CA PHE A 13 -3.81 -1.24 6.56
C PHE A 13 -4.90 -0.90 7.57
N SER A 14 -4.54 -0.65 8.83
CA SER A 14 -5.48 -0.21 9.87
C SER A 14 -6.17 1.11 9.49
N GLN A 15 -5.43 2.11 9.00
CA GLN A 15 -5.98 3.38 8.51
C GLN A 15 -6.89 3.21 7.29
N LEU A 16 -6.57 2.25 6.42
CA LEU A 16 -7.39 1.90 5.26
C LEU A 16 -8.64 1.09 5.63
N GLY A 17 -8.78 0.67 6.90
CA GLY A 17 -9.86 -0.19 7.37
C GLY A 17 -9.73 -1.64 6.90
N LEU A 18 -8.51 -2.09 6.61
CA LEU A 18 -8.18 -3.46 6.24
C LEU A 18 -7.62 -4.23 7.43
N ALA A 19 -7.63 -5.56 7.32
CA ALA A 19 -6.98 -6.43 8.29
C ALA A 19 -5.46 -6.17 8.30
N ASN A 20 -4.95 -5.73 9.45
CA ASN A 20 -3.56 -5.31 9.62
C ASN A 20 -2.65 -6.38 10.22
N SER A 21 -3.11 -7.62 10.36
CA SER A 21 -2.23 -8.70 10.80
C SER A 21 -1.23 -9.06 9.71
N PRO A 22 0.02 -9.43 10.04
CA PRO A 22 1.04 -9.77 9.04
C PRO A 22 0.57 -10.79 7.99
N ALA A 23 -0.11 -11.86 8.44
CA ALA A 23 -0.66 -12.88 7.55
C ALA A 23 -1.75 -12.35 6.60
N ALA A 24 -2.56 -11.38 7.06
CA ALA A 24 -3.61 -10.77 6.25
C ALA A 24 -3.03 -9.83 5.19
N ILE A 25 -1.98 -9.07 5.55
CA ILE A 25 -1.25 -8.19 4.63
C ILE A 25 -0.60 -9.02 3.52
N GLU A 26 0.12 -10.09 3.88
CA GLU A 26 0.72 -11.00 2.90
C GLU A 26 -0.32 -11.63 1.97
N LEU A 27 -1.44 -12.10 2.52
CA LEU A 27 -2.53 -12.67 1.74
C LEU A 27 -3.12 -11.62 0.79
N TYR A 28 -3.35 -10.39 1.26
CA TYR A 28 -3.88 -9.30 0.46
C TYR A 28 -2.95 -9.00 -0.73
N ILE A 29 -1.65 -8.85 -0.46
CA ILE A 29 -0.65 -8.59 -1.49
C ILE A 29 -0.64 -9.69 -2.54
N ARG A 30 -0.65 -10.96 -2.13
CA ARG A 30 -0.64 -12.11 -3.07
C ARG A 30 -1.92 -12.20 -3.91
N THR A 31 -3.05 -11.78 -3.37
CA THR A 31 -4.37 -11.91 -4.03
C THR A 31 -4.76 -10.67 -4.85
N HIS A 32 -4.17 -9.51 -4.57
CA HIS A 32 -4.51 -8.23 -5.19
C HIS A 32 -3.33 -7.64 -6.00
N GLN A 33 -2.56 -8.48 -6.67
CA GLN A 33 -1.45 -8.03 -7.52
C GLN A 33 -1.93 -7.06 -8.61
N LEU A 34 -1.14 -6.00 -8.81
CA LEU A 34 -1.37 -4.93 -9.77
C LEU A 34 -0.48 -5.10 -11.01
N PRO A 35 -0.97 -4.72 -12.20
CA PRO A 35 -0.16 -4.68 -13.41
C PRO A 35 0.83 -3.50 -13.37
N ALA A 36 1.97 -3.62 -14.05
CA ALA A 36 3.07 -2.64 -14.02
C ALA A 36 2.66 -1.21 -14.39
N GLY A 37 1.62 -1.03 -15.19
CA GLY A 37 1.14 0.28 -15.65
C GLY A 37 0.07 0.93 -14.76
N LEU A 38 -0.34 0.29 -13.66
CA LEU A 38 -1.41 0.80 -12.80
C LEU A 38 -0.85 1.26 -11.46
N SER A 39 -0.96 2.54 -11.13
CA SER A 39 -0.51 3.08 -9.84
C SER A 39 -1.29 2.48 -8.68
N LEU A 40 -0.65 2.32 -7.50
CA LEU A 40 -1.32 1.86 -6.28
C LEU A 40 -2.61 2.61 -5.98
N HIS A 41 -2.59 3.95 -6.00
CA HIS A 41 -3.77 4.75 -5.70
C HIS A 41 -4.85 4.71 -6.80
N ASP A 42 -4.51 4.23 -7.99
CA ASP A 42 -5.45 3.97 -9.09
C ASP A 42 -6.05 2.57 -9.08
N ALA A 43 -5.63 1.73 -8.15
CA ALA A 43 -6.15 0.38 -8.06
C ALA A 43 -7.68 0.35 -7.83
N PRO A 44 -8.41 -0.51 -8.56
CA PRO A 44 -9.87 -0.58 -8.48
C PRO A 44 -10.38 -1.18 -7.15
N PHE A 45 -9.50 -1.78 -6.35
CA PHE A 45 -9.86 -2.31 -5.04
C PHE A 45 -9.95 -1.23 -3.95
N TRP A 46 -9.43 -0.03 -4.20
CA TRP A 46 -9.59 1.09 -3.27
C TRP A 46 -10.91 1.80 -3.47
N ASN A 47 -11.58 2.11 -2.37
CA ASN A 47 -12.66 3.08 -2.37
C ASN A 47 -12.13 4.52 -2.40
N LYS A 48 -13.02 5.48 -2.65
CA LYS A 48 -12.68 6.91 -2.74
C LYS A 48 -11.91 7.43 -1.51
N ALA A 49 -12.29 7.01 -0.30
CA ALA A 49 -11.65 7.47 0.94
C ALA A 49 -10.24 6.87 1.10
N GLN A 50 -10.07 5.57 0.85
CA GLN A 50 -8.78 4.88 0.87
C GLN A 50 -7.80 5.49 -0.12
N ARG A 51 -8.26 5.72 -1.35
CA ARG A 51 -7.48 6.40 -2.39
C ARG A 51 -7.05 7.79 -1.94
N SER A 52 -7.98 8.60 -1.43
CA SER A 52 -7.66 9.95 -0.94
C SER A 52 -6.64 9.93 0.19
N LEU A 53 -6.70 8.94 1.09
CA LEU A 53 -5.71 8.78 2.16
C LEU A 53 -4.32 8.46 1.60
N LEU A 54 -4.22 7.52 0.66
CA LEU A 54 -2.94 7.20 -0.01
C LEU A 54 -2.37 8.42 -0.74
N ILE A 55 -3.20 9.13 -1.50
CA ILE A 55 -2.77 10.33 -2.23
C ILE A 55 -2.34 11.43 -1.26
N SER A 56 -3.05 11.62 -0.14
CA SER A 56 -2.68 12.63 0.86
C SER A 56 -1.27 12.39 1.39
N HIS A 57 -0.97 11.16 1.82
CA HIS A 57 0.35 10.78 2.32
C HIS A 57 1.45 10.92 1.27
N LEU A 58 1.16 10.59 0.00
CA LEU A 58 2.09 10.77 -1.11
C LEU A 58 2.34 12.26 -1.43
N VAL A 59 1.31 13.10 -1.34
CA VAL A 59 1.41 14.55 -1.62
C VAL A 59 2.12 15.29 -0.49
N GLN A 60 1.92 14.85 0.75
CA GLN A 60 2.57 15.47 1.91
C GLN A 60 4.05 15.07 2.05
N ASP A 61 4.51 14.04 1.32
CA ASP A 61 5.88 13.52 1.37
C ASP A 61 6.33 13.17 2.80
N ASP A 62 5.38 12.66 3.60
CA ASP A 62 5.62 12.26 4.98
C ASP A 62 6.27 10.87 5.07
N ASP A 63 6.64 10.45 6.28
CA ASP A 63 7.20 9.13 6.58
C ASP A 63 6.32 7.95 6.06
N TRP A 64 5.03 8.19 5.79
CA TRP A 64 4.11 7.22 5.19
C TRP A 64 4.41 6.92 3.71
N ALA A 65 4.99 7.87 2.96
CA ALA A 65 5.29 7.69 1.54
C ALA A 65 6.19 6.47 1.30
N ILE A 66 7.14 6.21 2.20
CA ILE A 66 8.04 5.04 2.15
C ILE A 66 7.24 3.73 2.21
N TRP A 67 6.28 3.64 3.13
CA TRP A 67 5.46 2.43 3.30
C TRP A 67 4.43 2.25 2.20
N ILE A 68 3.94 3.35 1.63
CA ILE A 68 3.07 3.33 0.45
C ILE A 68 3.85 2.83 -0.76
N ASP A 69 5.11 3.27 -0.95
CA ASP A 69 5.97 2.74 -2.01
C ASP A 69 6.28 1.25 -1.78
N GLU A 70 6.59 0.85 -0.54
CA GLU A 70 6.82 -0.57 -0.21
C GLU A 70 5.59 -1.43 -0.52
N LEU A 71 4.39 -0.96 -0.16
CA LEU A 71 3.14 -1.63 -0.51
C LEU A 71 2.94 -1.70 -2.03
N ASN A 72 3.19 -0.60 -2.74
CA ASN A 72 3.11 -0.53 -4.20
C ASN A 72 4.04 -1.55 -4.85
N GLN A 73 5.31 -1.62 -4.41
CA GLN A 73 6.26 -2.60 -4.92
C GLN A 73 5.76 -4.03 -4.68
N GLN A 74 5.32 -4.33 -3.45
CA GLN A 74 4.82 -5.66 -3.10
C GLN A 74 3.60 -6.08 -3.94
N LEU A 75 2.69 -5.15 -4.24
CA LEU A 75 1.55 -5.40 -5.11
C LEU A 75 1.94 -5.55 -6.58
N HIS A 76 3.10 -5.05 -7.00
CA HIS A 76 3.61 -5.16 -8.37
C HIS A 76 4.60 -6.31 -8.57
N MET A 77 4.82 -7.16 -7.57
CA MET A 77 5.80 -8.26 -7.62
C MET A 77 5.65 -9.15 -8.85
N ASP A 78 4.42 -9.52 -9.21
CA ASP A 78 4.13 -10.31 -10.42
C ASP A 78 4.43 -9.54 -11.71
N ALA A 79 4.21 -8.23 -11.69
CA ALA A 79 4.48 -7.38 -12.83
C ALA A 79 5.99 -7.19 -13.04
N TYR A 80 6.77 -7.02 -11.97
CA TYR A 80 8.24 -6.99 -12.03
C TYR A 80 8.82 -8.32 -12.50
N ARG A 81 8.28 -9.44 -12.01
CA ARG A 81 8.73 -10.79 -12.44
C ARG A 81 8.55 -11.01 -13.95
N ARG A 82 7.57 -10.36 -14.57
CA ARG A 82 7.23 -10.51 -15.99
C ARG A 82 7.95 -9.50 -16.90
N GLN A 83 8.74 -8.57 -16.37
CA GLN A 83 9.52 -7.65 -17.21
C GLN A 83 10.74 -8.39 -17.78
N PRO A 84 10.89 -8.52 -19.12
CA PRO A 84 12.11 -9.02 -19.71
C PRO A 84 13.25 -8.04 -19.43
N ALA A 85 14.40 -8.59 -19.01
CA ALA A 85 15.65 -7.86 -18.75
C ALA A 85 16.19 -7.13 -19.99
#